data_AF-A0A645C335-F1
#
_entry.id   AF-A0A645C335-F1
#
_cell.length_a   1.000
_cell.length_b   1.000
_cell.length_c   1.000
_cell.angle_alpha   90.00
_cell.angle_beta   90.00
_cell.angle_gamma   90.00
#
_symmetry.space_group_name_H-M   'P 1'
#
loop_
_entity.id
_entity.type
_entity.pdbx_description
1 polymer ?
#
loop_
_entity_poly.entity_id
_entity_poly.type
_entity_poly.pdbx_seq_one_letter_code
_entity_poly.pdbx_strand_id
1 'polypeptide(L)'
;MKFATGQTIKQLQDELVNNLIKRGIGGITDKRGRVIPFTSYAELLSRSIVAETQNTCVMNVAKEHDKDLVKMTQHNTTCPICAVYEGRVYSLTGKDERFPKLSNIPGFNKGYNNIHPRCRHRITPYIEKYNDVKEDIKNSNRPFEVDKDKEASIKAYQEEQKEKARLRNDKKDYEKYSQILGEEAPKSLQSFREIKYNNSEQWNDLKENFKIVDSYKVDFGSVNVRKILELDKLAFDAKRNKQISRFKKQGNFAVLQYNDHTKFASSRIAYATDTEYIKFKGNKEDLVLLKDEGRVFKTSELGDIVDCEENKIPRHFDTEAKFFEYLNDVAKNEEINEIFMLSEKKMCESCRNVAKQFIKKHPSIKVNVVSSKTFDGWKGR
;
A
#
# COMPACT_ATOMS: atom_id res chain seq x y z
N MET A 1 -29.23 4.51 -16.08
CA MET A 1 -30.48 4.66 -15.30
C MET A 1 -30.10 5.10 -13.89
N LYS A 2 -30.60 6.25 -13.43
CA LYS A 2 -30.52 6.67 -12.03
C LYS A 2 -31.90 6.44 -11.42
N PHE A 3 -32.12 5.34 -10.73
CA PHE A 3 -33.36 5.12 -9.99
C PHE A 3 -33.03 4.51 -8.63
N ALA A 4 -33.60 5.07 -7.56
CA ALA A 4 -33.57 4.48 -6.23
C ALA A 4 -34.93 3.79 -6.01
N THR A 5 -34.94 2.46 -5.97
CA THR A 5 -36.15 1.62 -5.92
C THR A 5 -36.48 1.16 -4.50
N GLY A 6 -36.41 2.06 -3.51
CA GLY A 6 -36.63 1.72 -2.10
C GLY A 6 -35.51 0.89 -1.45
N GLN A 7 -34.39 0.70 -2.15
CA GLN A 7 -33.19 0.04 -1.64
C GLN A 7 -32.46 0.89 -0.58
N THR A 8 -31.75 0.21 0.31
CA THR A 8 -30.74 0.87 1.15
C THR A 8 -29.56 1.38 0.32
N ILE A 9 -28.85 2.40 0.80
CA ILE A 9 -27.63 2.91 0.14
C ILE A 9 -26.61 1.79 -0.14
N LYS A 10 -26.51 0.81 0.78
CA LYS A 10 -25.57 -0.32 0.64
C LYS A 10 -25.98 -1.25 -0.51
N GLN A 11 -27.25 -1.61 -0.59
CA GLN A 11 -27.76 -2.45 -1.69
C GLN A 11 -27.57 -1.77 -3.06
N LEU A 12 -27.87 -0.46 -3.15
CA LEU A 12 -27.65 0.31 -4.38
C LEU A 12 -26.15 0.36 -4.75
N GLN A 13 -25.27 0.50 -3.75
CA GLN A 13 -23.83 0.47 -3.96
C GLN A 13 -23.36 -0.88 -4.49
N ASP A 14 -23.81 -1.98 -3.88
CA ASP A 14 -23.43 -3.34 -4.28
C ASP A 14 -23.93 -3.65 -5.70
N GLU A 15 -25.15 -3.22 -6.04
CA GLU A 15 -25.71 -3.35 -7.39
C GLU A 15 -24.90 -2.57 -8.43
N LEU A 16 -24.54 -1.32 -8.13
CA LEU A 16 -23.71 -0.49 -9.00
C LEU A 16 -22.33 -1.11 -9.20
N VAL A 17 -21.71 -1.60 -8.13
CA VAL A 17 -20.42 -2.31 -8.19
C VAL A 17 -20.52 -3.52 -9.11
N ASN A 18 -21.52 -4.37 -8.91
CA ASN A 18 -21.70 -5.57 -9.72
C ASN A 18 -21.95 -5.24 -11.20
N ASN A 19 -22.70 -4.19 -11.49
CA ASN A 19 -22.91 -3.71 -12.86
C ASN A 19 -21.61 -3.19 -13.51
N LEU A 20 -20.79 -2.44 -12.77
CA LEU A 20 -19.51 -1.93 -13.27
C LEU A 20 -18.53 -3.07 -13.55
N ILE A 21 -18.47 -4.08 -12.68
CA ILE A 21 -17.67 -5.30 -12.88
C ILE A 21 -18.12 -6.05 -14.14
N LYS A 22 -19.44 -6.28 -14.30
CA LYS A 22 -20.00 -6.95 -15.50
C LYS A 22 -19.66 -6.22 -16.80
N ARG A 23 -19.49 -4.89 -16.75
CA ARG A 23 -19.15 -4.06 -17.90
C ARG A 23 -17.63 -3.92 -18.15
N GLY A 24 -16.80 -4.57 -17.33
CA GLY A 24 -15.34 -4.49 -17.44
C GLY A 24 -14.74 -3.14 -17.06
N ILE A 25 -15.47 -2.30 -16.30
CA ILE A 25 -14.99 -0.97 -15.91
C ILE A 25 -14.24 -1.07 -14.58
N GLY A 26 -12.90 -1.11 -14.64
CA GLY A 26 -12.03 -1.25 -13.47
C GLY A 26 -11.74 0.06 -12.71
N GLY A 27 -12.07 1.21 -13.27
CA GLY A 27 -11.81 2.51 -12.64
C GLY A 27 -12.23 3.67 -13.52
N ILE A 28 -12.33 4.86 -12.92
CA ILE A 28 -12.68 6.09 -13.64
C ILE A 28 -11.52 7.06 -13.51
N THR A 29 -11.00 7.51 -14.64
CA THR A 29 -9.99 8.56 -14.68
C THR A 29 -10.68 9.91 -14.70
N ASP A 30 -10.37 10.77 -13.74
CA ASP A 30 -10.91 12.13 -13.74
C ASP A 30 -10.19 13.04 -14.74
N LYS A 31 -10.69 14.27 -14.92
CA LYS A 31 -10.08 15.27 -15.82
C LYS A 31 -8.64 15.65 -15.46
N ARG A 32 -8.18 15.30 -14.27
CA ARG A 32 -6.82 15.57 -13.74
C ARG A 32 -5.92 14.33 -13.81
N GLY A 33 -6.35 13.26 -14.49
CA GLY A 33 -5.58 12.02 -14.64
C GLY A 33 -5.58 11.11 -13.41
N ARG A 34 -6.36 11.42 -12.36
CA ARG A 34 -6.43 10.60 -11.15
C ARG A 34 -7.36 9.41 -11.39
N VAL A 35 -6.88 8.21 -11.07
CA VAL A 35 -7.70 6.99 -11.10
C VAL A 35 -8.52 6.92 -9.82
N ILE A 36 -9.83 7.04 -9.94
CA ILE A 36 -10.78 6.87 -8.85
C ILE A 36 -11.17 5.39 -8.81
N PRO A 37 -10.98 4.69 -7.67
CA PRO A 37 -11.49 3.34 -7.50
C PRO A 37 -12.99 3.29 -7.74
N PHE A 38 -13.45 2.32 -8.54
CA PHE A 38 -14.87 2.19 -8.89
C PHE A 38 -15.78 2.04 -7.67
N THR A 39 -15.28 1.44 -6.57
CA THR A 39 -15.98 1.32 -5.29
C THR A 39 -16.26 2.68 -4.65
N SER A 40 -15.26 3.57 -4.62
CA SER A 40 -15.39 4.95 -4.13
C SER A 40 -16.38 5.75 -4.98
N TYR A 41 -16.37 5.53 -6.29
CA TYR A 41 -17.30 6.17 -7.21
C TYR A 41 -18.74 5.66 -7.02
N ALA A 42 -18.92 4.35 -6.88
CA ALA A 42 -20.23 3.74 -6.61
C ALA A 42 -20.82 4.26 -5.29
N GLU A 43 -20.01 4.39 -4.23
CA GLU A 43 -20.47 4.97 -2.96
C GLU A 43 -20.89 6.44 -3.11
N LEU A 44 -20.08 7.23 -3.82
CA LEU A 44 -20.37 8.63 -4.13
C LEU A 44 -21.70 8.78 -4.87
N LEU A 45 -21.90 8.00 -5.93
CA LEU A 45 -23.12 8.02 -6.73
C LEU A 45 -24.34 7.59 -5.92
N SER A 46 -24.26 6.45 -5.22
CA SER A 46 -25.37 5.89 -4.45
C SER A 46 -25.91 6.91 -3.44
N ARG A 47 -25.01 7.53 -2.66
CA ARG A 47 -25.38 8.56 -1.68
C ARG A 47 -26.00 9.80 -2.33
N SER A 48 -25.51 10.18 -3.51
CA SER A 48 -26.00 11.35 -4.24
C SER A 48 -27.39 11.09 -4.83
N ILE A 49 -27.62 9.91 -5.41
CA ILE A 49 -28.90 9.49 -5.98
C ILE A 49 -29.98 9.44 -4.89
N VAL A 50 -29.68 8.88 -3.72
CA VAL A 50 -30.65 8.83 -2.61
C VAL A 50 -31.00 10.24 -2.12
N ALA A 51 -30.01 11.14 -2.01
CA ALA A 51 -30.25 12.52 -1.66
C ALA A 51 -31.12 13.27 -2.69
N GLU A 52 -30.76 13.15 -3.96
CA GLU A 52 -31.50 13.70 -5.11
C GLU A 52 -32.95 13.20 -5.13
N THR A 53 -33.15 11.90 -4.89
CA THR A 53 -34.48 11.28 -4.84
C THR A 53 -35.31 11.83 -3.68
N GLN A 54 -34.75 11.88 -2.47
CA GLN A 54 -35.46 12.38 -1.29
C GLN A 54 -35.89 13.83 -1.46
N ASN A 55 -35.01 14.69 -1.96
CA ASN A 55 -35.33 16.09 -2.22
C ASN A 55 -36.40 16.21 -3.32
N THR A 56 -36.32 15.40 -4.38
CA THR A 56 -37.32 15.36 -5.44
C THR A 56 -38.69 14.95 -4.91
N CYS A 57 -38.76 13.93 -4.05
CA CYS A 57 -40.00 13.53 -3.40
C CYS A 57 -40.61 14.68 -2.58
N VAL A 58 -39.81 15.39 -1.78
CA VAL A 58 -40.27 16.53 -1.00
C VAL A 58 -40.84 17.64 -1.89
N MET A 59 -40.17 17.94 -3.02
CA MET A 59 -40.64 18.94 -3.98
C MET A 59 -41.98 18.54 -4.61
N ASN A 60 -42.13 17.26 -5.00
CA ASN A 60 -43.37 16.75 -5.59
C ASN A 60 -44.52 16.80 -4.59
N VAL A 61 -44.31 16.32 -3.36
CA VAL A 61 -45.33 16.35 -2.30
C VAL A 61 -45.73 17.78 -1.95
N ALA A 62 -44.78 18.71 -1.85
CA ALA A 62 -45.10 20.12 -1.63
C ALA A 62 -46.00 20.67 -2.75
N LYS A 63 -45.66 20.37 -4.01
CA LYS A 63 -46.43 20.79 -5.18
C LYS A 63 -47.84 20.19 -5.21
N GLU A 64 -48.00 18.90 -4.88
CA GLU A 64 -49.30 18.21 -4.83
C GLU A 64 -50.26 18.81 -3.79
N HIS A 65 -49.71 19.43 -2.74
CA HIS A 65 -50.48 20.08 -1.68
C HIS A 65 -50.53 21.62 -1.81
N ASP A 66 -50.24 22.15 -3.01
CA ASP A 66 -50.21 23.59 -3.30
C ASP A 66 -49.33 24.38 -2.32
N LYS A 67 -48.21 23.78 -1.88
CA LYS A 67 -47.20 24.43 -1.04
C LYS A 67 -45.96 24.80 -1.86
N ASP A 68 -45.46 26.00 -1.62
CA ASP A 68 -44.33 26.56 -2.38
C ASP A 68 -43.04 26.69 -1.55
N LEU A 69 -43.10 26.51 -0.23
CA LEU A 69 -41.95 26.77 0.65
C LEU A 69 -41.30 25.49 1.16
N VAL A 70 -39.97 25.44 1.12
CA VAL A 70 -39.16 24.37 1.71
C VAL A 70 -38.01 24.95 2.53
N LYS A 71 -37.62 24.26 3.60
CA LYS A 71 -36.48 24.65 4.44
C LYS A 71 -35.31 23.69 4.22
N MET A 72 -34.12 24.23 4.04
CA MET A 72 -32.89 23.45 3.97
C MET A 72 -32.43 23.07 5.37
N THR A 73 -32.09 21.79 5.59
CA THR A 73 -31.57 21.32 6.88
C THR A 73 -30.28 22.06 7.26
N GLN A 74 -29.99 22.12 8.56
CA GLN A 74 -28.77 22.70 9.11
C GLN A 74 -27.97 21.64 9.86
N HIS A 75 -26.64 21.69 9.77
CA HIS A 75 -25.76 20.70 10.40
C HIS A 75 -24.64 21.37 11.21
N ASN A 76 -24.21 20.69 12.29
CA ASN A 76 -23.13 21.16 13.15
C ASN A 76 -21.74 21.03 12.50
N THR A 77 -21.61 20.18 11.48
CA THR A 77 -20.41 20.08 10.64
C THR A 77 -20.81 20.19 9.17
N THR A 78 -20.47 21.32 8.56
CA THR A 78 -20.90 21.67 7.20
C THR A 78 -19.71 22.07 6.33
N CYS A 79 -19.79 21.79 5.04
CA CYS A 79 -18.74 22.23 4.12
C CYS A 79 -18.91 23.72 3.80
N PRO A 80 -17.86 24.42 3.33
CA PRO A 80 -17.93 25.85 3.01
C PRO A 80 -19.03 26.20 2.00
N ILE A 81 -19.30 25.30 1.05
CA ILE A 81 -20.32 25.51 0.01
C ILE A 81 -21.72 25.48 0.64
N CYS A 82 -22.02 24.46 1.46
CA CYS A 82 -23.34 24.30 2.04
C CYS A 82 -23.64 25.28 3.17
N ALA A 83 -22.62 25.75 3.91
CA ALA A 83 -22.76 26.74 4.97
C ALA A 83 -23.56 27.97 4.53
N VAL A 84 -23.36 28.38 3.28
CA VAL A 84 -24.03 29.54 2.68
C VAL A 84 -25.55 29.33 2.56
N TYR A 85 -26.00 28.10 2.28
CA TYR A 85 -27.37 27.77 1.89
C TYR A 85 -28.19 27.09 3.00
N GLU A 86 -27.56 26.55 4.03
CA GLU A 86 -28.26 25.82 5.09
C GLU A 86 -29.11 26.72 6.00
N GLY A 87 -30.20 26.16 6.54
CA GLY A 87 -31.08 26.84 7.50
C GLY A 87 -32.02 27.89 6.88
N ARG A 88 -31.93 28.14 5.58
CA ARG A 88 -32.81 29.08 4.85
C ARG A 88 -34.08 28.38 4.38
N VAL A 89 -35.14 29.17 4.26
CA VAL A 89 -36.39 28.82 3.57
C VAL A 89 -36.29 29.31 2.13
N TYR A 90 -36.78 28.49 1.20
CA TYR A 90 -36.74 28.73 -0.24
C TYR A 90 -38.12 28.56 -0.84
N SER A 91 -38.45 29.42 -1.81
CA SER A 91 -39.59 29.23 -2.70
C SER A 91 -39.22 28.26 -3.84
N LEU A 92 -40.03 27.22 -4.04
CA LEU A 92 -39.86 26.21 -5.09
C LEU A 92 -40.04 26.84 -6.48
N THR A 93 -41.12 27.61 -6.66
CA THR A 93 -41.48 28.22 -7.95
C THR A 93 -40.87 29.61 -8.15
N GLY A 94 -40.56 30.31 -7.06
CA GLY A 94 -40.21 31.73 -7.03
C GLY A 94 -41.42 32.67 -6.99
N LYS A 95 -42.64 32.16 -6.78
CA LYS A 95 -43.85 32.99 -6.67
C LYS A 95 -43.91 33.77 -5.37
N ASP A 96 -43.39 33.19 -4.28
CA ASP A 96 -43.29 33.88 -3.00
C ASP A 96 -41.97 34.66 -2.93
N GLU A 97 -42.02 35.93 -3.31
CA GLU A 97 -40.86 36.83 -3.37
C GLU A 97 -40.26 37.15 -1.98
N ARG A 98 -40.95 36.80 -0.88
CA ARG A 98 -40.40 36.93 0.47
C ARG A 98 -39.21 36.00 0.70
N PHE A 99 -39.07 34.93 -0.10
CA PHE A 99 -38.03 33.93 0.03
C PHE A 99 -37.23 33.77 -1.27
N PRO A 100 -35.92 33.46 -1.18
CA PRO A 100 -35.10 33.19 -2.35
C PRO A 100 -35.60 31.94 -3.10
N LYS A 101 -35.43 31.93 -4.41
CA LYS A 101 -35.80 30.79 -5.25
C LYS A 101 -34.85 29.61 -5.07
N LEU A 102 -35.39 28.40 -4.88
CA LEU A 102 -34.60 27.17 -4.70
C LEU A 102 -33.67 26.91 -5.89
N SER A 103 -34.12 27.24 -7.11
CA SER A 103 -33.32 27.09 -8.33
C SER A 103 -32.12 28.04 -8.42
N ASN A 104 -31.91 28.94 -7.45
CA ASN A 104 -30.70 29.75 -7.39
C ASN A 104 -29.54 29.01 -6.71
N ILE A 105 -29.82 27.90 -6.01
CA ILE A 105 -28.80 27.10 -5.33
C ILE A 105 -28.04 26.26 -6.36
N PRO A 106 -26.69 26.17 -6.26
CA PRO A 106 -25.90 25.26 -7.07
C PRO A 106 -26.45 23.83 -7.03
N GLY A 107 -26.49 23.18 -8.19
CA GLY A 107 -26.95 21.79 -8.31
C GLY A 107 -28.46 21.67 -8.44
N PHE A 108 -29.26 22.40 -7.65
CA PHE A 108 -30.70 22.55 -7.88
C PHE A 108 -30.98 23.27 -9.20
N ASN A 109 -30.20 24.30 -9.52
CA ASN A 109 -30.25 25.01 -10.80
C ASN A 109 -29.94 24.11 -12.02
N LYS A 110 -29.34 22.95 -11.81
CA LYS A 110 -28.96 21.97 -12.84
C LYS A 110 -29.84 20.72 -12.82
N GLY A 111 -30.90 20.70 -12.00
CA GLY A 111 -31.82 19.58 -11.90
C GLY A 111 -31.30 18.37 -11.11
N TYR A 112 -30.15 18.48 -10.42
CA TYR A 112 -29.64 17.40 -9.57
C TYR A 112 -30.35 17.33 -8.21
N ASN A 113 -31.20 18.32 -7.90
CA ASN A 113 -31.94 18.45 -6.64
C ASN A 113 -31.08 18.20 -5.39
N ASN A 114 -29.81 18.61 -5.45
CA ASN A 114 -28.83 18.48 -4.40
C ASN A 114 -27.71 19.51 -4.63
N ILE A 115 -27.08 20.01 -3.56
CA ILE A 115 -26.09 21.09 -3.65
C ILE A 115 -24.81 20.63 -4.37
N HIS A 116 -24.30 19.46 -3.99
CA HIS A 116 -23.11 18.85 -4.58
C HIS A 116 -23.10 17.33 -4.33
N PRO A 117 -22.24 16.56 -5.04
CA PRO A 117 -22.09 15.13 -4.79
C PRO A 117 -21.78 14.82 -3.32
N ARG A 118 -22.37 13.74 -2.80
CA ARG A 118 -22.27 13.30 -1.40
C ARG A 118 -22.77 14.29 -0.34
N CYS A 119 -23.52 15.32 -0.72
CA CYS A 119 -24.09 16.26 0.23
C CYS A 119 -25.11 15.59 1.17
N ARG A 120 -25.07 15.97 2.45
CA ARG A 120 -25.97 15.44 3.50
C ARG A 120 -27.23 16.28 3.68
N HIS A 121 -27.25 17.51 3.17
CA HIS A 121 -28.38 18.42 3.29
C HIS A 121 -29.60 17.87 2.57
N ARG A 122 -30.76 18.12 3.18
CA ARG A 122 -32.08 17.80 2.65
C ARG A 122 -32.95 19.04 2.70
N ILE A 123 -33.98 19.04 1.87
CA ILE A 123 -35.07 20.01 2.00
C ILE A 123 -36.25 19.32 2.69
N THR A 124 -36.99 20.08 3.48
CA THR A 124 -38.24 19.64 4.11
C THR A 124 -39.35 20.63 3.79
N PRO A 125 -40.63 20.21 3.68
CA PRO A 125 -41.74 21.14 3.53
C PRO A 125 -41.74 22.16 4.66
N TYR A 126 -41.96 23.43 4.33
CA TYR A 126 -42.06 24.52 5.30
C TYR A 126 -43.52 24.98 5.43
N ILE A 127 -44.05 24.93 6.64
CA ILE A 127 -45.43 25.31 6.94
C ILE A 127 -45.39 26.50 7.90
N GLU A 128 -45.78 27.67 7.40
CA GLU A 128 -45.72 28.95 8.13
C GLU A 128 -46.39 28.90 9.50
N LYS A 129 -47.53 28.19 9.64
CA LYS A 129 -48.28 28.06 10.90
C LYS A 129 -47.44 27.59 12.09
N TYR A 130 -46.37 26.84 11.84
CA TYR A 130 -45.55 26.22 12.88
C TYR A 130 -44.18 26.89 13.05
N ASN A 131 -43.94 28.02 12.39
CA ASN A 131 -42.62 28.65 12.34
C ASN A 131 -42.72 30.17 12.54
N ASP A 132 -41.61 30.79 12.95
CA ASP A 132 -41.50 32.24 12.97
C ASP A 132 -41.14 32.76 11.58
N VAL A 133 -42.18 33.08 10.81
CA VAL A 133 -42.04 33.55 9.43
C VAL A 133 -41.21 34.84 9.34
N LYS A 134 -41.33 35.75 10.32
CA LYS A 134 -40.59 37.03 10.27
C LYS A 134 -39.09 36.80 10.39
N GLU A 135 -38.69 35.94 11.33
CA GLU A 135 -37.28 35.59 11.50
C GLU A 135 -36.77 34.74 10.33
N ASP A 136 -37.56 33.78 9.84
CA ASP A 136 -37.17 32.96 8.69
C ASP A 136 -37.01 33.79 7.40
N ILE A 137 -37.82 34.84 7.16
CA ILE A 137 -37.62 35.78 6.04
C ILE A 137 -36.29 36.49 6.17
N LYS A 138 -35.99 37.05 7.35
CA LYS A 138 -34.72 37.74 7.62
C LYS A 138 -33.53 36.81 7.43
N ASN A 139 -33.61 35.61 7.99
CA ASN A 139 -32.57 34.59 7.90
C ASN A 139 -32.35 34.09 6.47
N SER A 140 -33.43 33.91 5.70
CA SER A 140 -33.35 33.40 4.33
C SER A 140 -32.77 34.41 3.35
N ASN A 141 -32.93 35.71 3.62
CA ASN A 141 -32.44 36.81 2.79
C ASN A 141 -31.12 37.43 3.25
N ARG A 142 -30.45 36.86 4.26
CA ARG A 142 -29.07 37.26 4.63
C ARG A 142 -28.12 37.11 3.41
N PRO A 143 -26.98 37.81 3.34
CA PRO A 143 -26.03 37.65 2.24
C PRO A 143 -25.69 36.18 1.95
N PHE A 144 -25.51 35.81 0.67
CA PHE A 144 -25.10 34.45 0.28
C PHE A 144 -23.58 34.27 0.43
N GLU A 145 -23.12 34.52 1.64
CA GLU A 145 -21.73 34.34 2.08
C GLU A 145 -21.69 33.42 3.30
N VAL A 146 -20.49 32.97 3.66
CA VAL A 146 -20.29 32.16 4.87
C VAL A 146 -20.46 33.08 6.07
N ASP A 147 -21.42 32.74 6.93
CA ASP A 147 -21.63 33.47 8.18
C ASP A 147 -20.46 33.23 9.15
N LYS A 148 -20.10 34.27 9.91
CA LYS A 148 -18.96 34.25 10.84
C LYS A 148 -19.15 33.18 11.92
N ASP A 149 -20.39 32.93 12.32
CA ASP A 149 -20.73 31.88 13.29
C ASP A 149 -20.50 30.45 12.74
N LYS A 150 -20.37 30.28 11.42
CA LYS A 150 -20.10 29.00 10.74
C LYS A 150 -18.64 28.64 10.62
N GLU A 151 -17.72 29.54 10.95
CA GLU A 151 -16.28 29.28 10.88
C GLU A 151 -15.88 28.04 11.70
N ALA A 152 -16.45 27.89 12.90
CA ALA A 152 -16.20 26.73 13.76
C ALA A 152 -16.72 25.41 13.15
N SER A 153 -17.91 25.42 12.53
CA SER A 153 -18.50 24.25 11.86
C SER A 153 -17.68 23.81 10.64
N ILE A 154 -17.21 24.79 9.86
CA ILE A 154 -16.35 24.55 8.70
C ILE A 154 -14.99 24.01 9.13
N LYS A 155 -14.40 24.56 10.18
CA LYS A 155 -13.14 24.06 10.75
C LYS A 155 -13.29 22.61 11.21
N ALA A 156 -14.34 22.29 11.94
CA ALA A 156 -14.64 20.92 12.37
C ALA A 156 -14.83 19.97 11.17
N TYR A 157 -15.50 20.41 10.10
CA TYR A 157 -15.61 19.64 8.86
C TYR A 157 -14.23 19.36 8.22
N GLN A 158 -13.36 20.38 8.13
CA GLN A 158 -12.03 20.24 7.56
C GLN A 158 -11.14 19.29 8.40
N GLU A 159 -11.23 19.37 9.72
CA GLU A 159 -10.54 18.46 10.65
C GLU A 159 -11.04 17.02 10.48
N GLU A 160 -12.36 16.80 10.35
CA GLU A 160 -12.94 15.48 10.04
C GLU A 160 -12.42 14.95 8.70
N GLN A 161 -12.35 15.78 7.66
CA GLN A 161 -11.80 15.37 6.36
C GLN A 161 -10.32 15.00 6.45
N LYS A 162 -9.54 15.78 7.20
CA LYS A 162 -8.10 15.53 7.42
C LYS A 162 -7.87 14.22 8.15
N GLU A 163 -8.62 13.95 9.22
CA GLU A 163 -8.50 12.68 9.96
C GLU A 163 -8.93 11.49 9.10
N LYS A 164 -10.01 11.61 8.33
CA LYS A 164 -10.41 10.55 7.37
C LYS A 164 -9.35 10.31 6.30
N ALA A 165 -8.69 11.35 5.82
CA ALA A 165 -7.59 11.21 4.86
C ALA A 165 -6.38 10.52 5.50
N ARG A 166 -6.02 10.91 6.73
CA ARG A 166 -4.96 10.27 7.51
C ARG A 166 -5.26 8.79 7.74
N LEU A 167 -6.46 8.45 8.18
CA LEU A 167 -6.87 7.05 8.39
C LEU A 167 -6.82 6.23 7.10
N ARG A 168 -7.23 6.79 5.95
CA ARG A 168 -7.12 6.09 4.66
C ARG A 168 -5.66 5.84 4.28
N ASN A 169 -4.78 6.80 4.50
CA ASN A 169 -3.34 6.64 4.24
C ASN A 169 -2.72 5.63 5.19
N ASP A 170 -3.03 5.71 6.49
CA ASP A 170 -2.56 4.75 7.50
C ASP A 170 -3.03 3.34 7.19
N LYS A 171 -4.26 3.16 6.70
CA LYS A 171 -4.77 1.87 6.26
C LYS A 171 -3.99 1.33 5.06
N LYS A 172 -3.71 2.17 4.07
CA LYS A 172 -2.91 1.79 2.89
C LYS A 172 -1.49 1.41 3.29
N ASP A 173 -0.86 2.18 4.17
CA ASP A 173 0.47 1.87 4.70
C ASP A 173 0.43 0.55 5.46
N TYR A 174 -0.54 0.37 6.36
CA TYR A 174 -0.71 -0.86 7.12
C TYR A 174 -0.84 -2.09 6.22
N GLU A 175 -1.72 -2.05 5.21
CA GLU A 175 -1.89 -3.14 4.25
C GLU A 175 -0.58 -3.48 3.54
N LYS A 176 0.19 -2.47 3.12
CA LYS A 176 1.50 -2.64 2.51
C LYS A 176 2.51 -3.30 3.46
N TYR A 177 2.59 -2.84 4.71
CA TYR A 177 3.50 -3.41 5.71
C TYR A 177 3.12 -4.84 6.07
N SER A 178 1.82 -5.12 6.26
CA SER A 178 1.32 -6.47 6.55
C SER A 178 1.60 -7.45 5.42
N GLN A 179 1.51 -7.02 4.15
CA GLN A 179 1.83 -7.88 3.01
C GLN A 179 3.30 -8.28 2.96
N ILE A 180 4.22 -7.37 3.32
CA ILE A 180 5.66 -7.61 3.22
C ILE A 180 6.20 -8.30 4.47
N LEU A 181 5.79 -7.84 5.66
CA LEU A 181 6.33 -8.32 6.94
C LEU A 181 5.55 -9.52 7.51
N GLY A 182 4.33 -9.78 7.03
CA GLY A 182 3.53 -10.91 7.50
C GLY A 182 3.31 -10.86 9.02
N GLU A 183 3.76 -11.91 9.71
CA GLU A 183 3.64 -12.04 11.18
C GLU A 183 4.46 -11.02 11.96
N GLU A 184 5.53 -10.47 11.37
CA GLU A 184 6.36 -9.42 11.98
C GLU A 184 5.71 -8.01 11.87
N ALA A 185 4.58 -7.89 11.14
CA ALA A 185 3.81 -6.66 11.10
C ALA A 185 2.92 -6.51 12.35
N PRO A 186 2.50 -5.27 12.69
CA PRO A 186 1.50 -5.06 13.73
C PRO A 186 0.20 -5.84 13.47
N LYS A 187 -0.39 -6.42 14.52
CA LYS A 187 -1.57 -7.29 14.41
C LYS A 187 -2.85 -6.57 13.99
N SER A 188 -2.88 -5.23 14.06
CA SER A 188 -4.04 -4.43 13.69
C SER A 188 -3.64 -3.03 13.24
N LEU A 189 -4.54 -2.37 12.49
CA LEU A 189 -4.40 -0.97 12.09
C LEU A 189 -4.23 -0.04 13.31
N GLN A 190 -4.90 -0.34 14.43
CA GLN A 190 -4.77 0.45 15.65
C GLN A 190 -3.36 0.36 16.21
N SER A 191 -2.81 -0.85 16.34
CA SER A 191 -1.43 -1.06 16.81
C SER A 191 -0.41 -0.42 15.86
N PHE A 192 -0.64 -0.49 14.55
CA PHE A 192 0.21 0.19 13.57
C PHE A 192 0.22 1.71 13.77
N ARG A 193 -0.95 2.33 14.00
CA ARG A 193 -1.05 3.78 14.26
C ARG A 193 -0.40 4.19 15.57
N GLU A 194 -0.55 3.36 16.61
CA GLU A 194 0.10 3.56 17.90
C GLU A 194 1.61 3.62 17.74
N ILE A 195 2.20 2.63 17.06
CA ILE A 195 3.63 2.62 16.76
C ILE A 195 4.02 3.86 15.93
N LYS A 196 3.31 4.13 14.84
CA LYS A 196 3.63 5.20 13.88
C LYS A 196 3.67 6.59 14.51
N TYR A 197 2.80 6.87 15.48
CA TYR A 197 2.66 8.23 16.03
C TYR A 197 3.15 8.38 17.46
N ASN A 198 3.20 7.31 18.25
CA ASN A 198 3.53 7.37 19.67
C ASN A 198 4.83 6.63 20.01
N ASN A 199 5.40 5.84 19.11
CA ASN A 199 6.65 5.13 19.34
C ASN A 199 7.65 5.29 18.17
N SER A 200 8.47 6.34 18.24
CA SER A 200 9.43 6.67 17.18
C SER A 200 10.50 5.59 16.96
N GLU A 201 10.93 4.91 18.02
CA GLU A 201 11.93 3.84 17.96
C GLU A 201 11.37 2.61 17.22
N GLN A 202 10.25 2.05 17.70
CA GLN A 202 9.60 0.92 17.02
C GLN A 202 9.16 1.25 15.60
N TRP A 203 8.78 2.51 15.33
CA TRP A 203 8.46 2.95 13.98
C TRP A 203 9.70 2.95 13.07
N ASN A 204 10.86 3.34 13.59
CA ASN A 204 12.11 3.29 12.84
C ASN A 204 12.52 1.84 12.55
N ASP A 205 12.44 0.95 13.53
CA ASP A 205 12.71 -0.48 13.36
C ASP A 205 11.77 -1.11 12.34
N LEU A 206 10.47 -0.80 12.41
CA LEU A 206 9.48 -1.32 11.47
C LEU A 206 9.76 -0.86 10.03
N LYS A 207 10.14 0.41 9.83
CA LYS A 207 10.54 0.94 8.52
C LYS A 207 11.81 0.25 8.01
N GLU A 208 12.79 0.02 8.89
CA GLU A 208 14.02 -0.65 8.52
C GLU A 208 13.74 -2.10 8.11
N ASN A 209 13.05 -2.88 8.93
CA ASN A 209 12.65 -4.25 8.62
C ASN A 209 11.86 -4.32 7.31
N PHE A 210 10.92 -3.40 7.09
CA PHE A 210 10.18 -3.30 5.83
C PHE A 210 11.13 -3.12 4.64
N LYS A 211 12.07 -2.18 4.73
CA LYS A 211 13.04 -1.90 3.65
C LYS A 211 13.94 -3.11 3.38
N ILE A 212 14.36 -3.82 4.41
CA ILE A 212 15.20 -5.01 4.30
C ILE A 212 14.45 -6.09 3.54
N VAL A 213 13.28 -6.48 4.03
CA VAL A 213 12.51 -7.59 3.48
C VAL A 213 12.04 -7.28 2.05
N ASP A 214 11.61 -6.05 1.79
CA ASP A 214 11.21 -5.61 0.45
C ASP A 214 12.39 -5.57 -0.54
N SER A 215 13.64 -5.51 -0.08
CA SER A 215 14.81 -5.58 -0.96
C SER A 215 15.07 -6.99 -1.51
N TYR A 216 14.49 -8.01 -0.88
CA TYR A 216 14.72 -9.41 -1.20
C TYR A 216 13.58 -10.05 -1.97
N LYS A 217 13.90 -11.10 -2.72
CA LYS A 217 12.96 -12.02 -3.35
C LYS A 217 13.33 -13.46 -2.98
N VAL A 218 12.34 -14.32 -2.90
CA VAL A 218 12.54 -15.76 -2.74
C VAL A 218 12.80 -16.36 -4.12
N ASP A 219 13.96 -16.98 -4.32
CA ASP A 219 14.28 -17.66 -5.57
C ASP A 219 13.93 -19.15 -5.53
N PHE A 220 14.05 -19.78 -4.36
CA PHE A 220 13.72 -21.19 -4.13
C PHE A 220 13.10 -21.39 -2.74
N GLY A 221 12.17 -22.35 -2.65
CA GLY A 221 11.58 -22.76 -1.38
C GLY A 221 10.68 -21.69 -0.75
N SER A 222 10.69 -21.63 0.58
CA SER A 222 9.89 -20.70 1.38
C SER A 222 10.72 -20.22 2.57
N VAL A 223 10.91 -18.91 2.70
CA VAL A 223 11.63 -18.31 3.84
C VAL A 223 10.71 -17.35 4.56
N ASN A 224 10.56 -17.52 5.87
CA ASN A 224 9.78 -16.59 6.68
C ASN A 224 10.55 -15.27 6.88
N VAL A 225 9.81 -14.20 7.16
CA VAL A 225 10.35 -12.85 7.28
C VAL A 225 11.42 -12.75 8.36
N ARG A 226 11.18 -13.39 9.51
CA ARG A 226 12.13 -13.43 10.62
C ARG A 226 13.48 -14.01 10.21
N LYS A 227 13.48 -15.07 9.40
CA LYS A 227 14.69 -15.71 8.89
C LYS A 227 15.42 -14.84 7.88
N ILE A 228 14.71 -14.10 7.04
CA ILE A 228 15.33 -13.11 6.14
C ILE A 228 16.06 -12.04 6.95
N LEU A 229 15.42 -11.48 7.99
CA LEU A 229 16.03 -10.48 8.86
C LEU A 229 17.27 -11.02 9.60
N GLU A 230 17.20 -12.26 10.10
CA GLU A 230 18.33 -12.93 10.75
C GLU A 230 19.52 -13.09 9.79
N LEU A 231 19.29 -13.65 8.61
CA LEU A 231 20.33 -13.88 7.61
C LEU A 231 20.92 -12.57 7.09
N ASP A 232 20.09 -11.54 6.85
CA ASP A 232 20.54 -10.21 6.46
C ASP A 232 21.46 -9.61 7.52
N LYS A 233 21.06 -9.68 8.79
CA LYS A 233 21.88 -9.19 9.92
C LYS A 233 23.23 -9.91 9.99
N LEU A 234 23.24 -11.24 9.90
CA LEU A 234 24.48 -12.04 9.94
C LEU A 234 25.41 -11.71 8.77
N ALA A 235 24.86 -11.65 7.56
CA ALA A 235 25.63 -11.38 6.36
C ALA A 235 26.13 -9.93 6.33
N PHE A 236 25.30 -8.97 6.75
CA PHE A 236 25.67 -7.56 6.84
C PHE A 236 26.75 -7.32 7.89
N ASP A 237 26.64 -7.90 9.09
CA ASP A 237 27.68 -7.83 10.12
C ASP A 237 29.00 -8.44 9.62
N ALA A 238 28.95 -9.63 9.02
CA ALA A 238 30.13 -10.29 8.47
C ALA A 238 30.79 -9.45 7.37
N LYS A 239 30.01 -8.88 6.45
CA LYS A 239 30.55 -8.00 5.40
C LYS A 239 31.08 -6.69 5.97
N ARG A 240 30.35 -6.05 6.89
CA ARG A 240 30.61 -4.68 7.33
C ARG A 240 31.62 -4.60 8.45
N ASN A 241 31.63 -5.55 9.38
CA ASN A 241 32.47 -5.48 10.58
C ASN A 241 33.67 -6.44 10.50
N LYS A 242 33.53 -7.57 9.82
CA LYS A 242 34.60 -8.58 9.70
C LYS A 242 35.51 -8.39 8.48
N GLN A 243 35.12 -7.61 7.46
CA GLN A 243 36.00 -7.23 6.34
C GLN A 243 36.71 -5.87 6.54
N ILE A 244 37.72 -5.57 5.71
CA ILE A 244 38.41 -4.27 5.69
C ILE A 244 37.72 -3.23 4.80
N SER A 245 37.95 -1.94 5.07
CA SER A 245 37.18 -0.80 4.51
C SER A 245 36.96 -0.82 2.99
N ARG A 246 37.98 -1.17 2.19
CA ARG A 246 37.88 -1.25 0.73
C ARG A 246 36.98 -2.40 0.24
N PHE A 247 36.93 -3.50 0.97
CA PHE A 247 36.20 -4.71 0.59
C PHE A 247 34.76 -4.75 1.10
N LYS A 248 34.47 -4.04 2.19
CA LYS A 248 33.11 -3.82 2.70
C LYS A 248 32.12 -3.30 1.65
N LYS A 249 32.61 -2.68 0.56
CA LYS A 249 31.82 -2.03 -0.49
C LYS A 249 31.88 -2.73 -1.85
N GLN A 250 32.63 -3.84 -1.97
CA GLN A 250 32.87 -4.52 -3.24
C GLN A 250 32.44 -5.98 -3.18
N GLY A 251 32.22 -6.57 -4.36
CA GLY A 251 31.83 -7.98 -4.50
C GLY A 251 30.39 -8.25 -4.05
N ASN A 252 29.95 -9.48 -4.29
CA ASN A 252 28.78 -10.06 -3.65
C ASN A 252 29.19 -10.72 -2.33
N PHE A 253 28.32 -10.67 -1.34
CA PHE A 253 28.47 -11.42 -0.10
C PHE A 253 27.19 -12.21 0.19
N ALA A 254 27.34 -13.44 0.63
CA ALA A 254 26.21 -14.32 0.90
C ALA A 254 26.45 -15.11 2.19
N VAL A 255 25.36 -15.51 2.82
CA VAL A 255 25.33 -16.39 4.00
C VAL A 255 24.56 -17.66 3.66
N LEU A 256 25.01 -18.76 4.25
CA LEU A 256 24.41 -20.08 4.19
C LEU A 256 24.25 -20.60 5.61
N GLN A 257 23.06 -21.05 5.95
CA GLN A 257 22.80 -21.81 7.17
C GLN A 257 22.23 -23.17 6.83
N TYR A 258 22.71 -24.19 7.50
CA TYR A 258 22.23 -25.57 7.43
C TYR A 258 22.55 -26.23 8.77
N ASN A 259 21.63 -27.05 9.29
CA ASN A 259 21.74 -27.59 10.65
C ASN A 259 22.07 -26.46 11.65
N ASP A 260 23.14 -26.58 12.44
CA ASP A 260 23.63 -25.54 13.37
C ASP A 260 24.84 -24.75 12.82
N HIS A 261 25.16 -24.91 11.53
CA HIS A 261 26.30 -24.29 10.89
C HIS A 261 25.90 -22.99 10.17
N THR A 262 26.73 -21.96 10.32
CA THR A 262 26.64 -20.71 9.54
C THR A 262 27.92 -20.52 8.75
N LYS A 263 27.80 -20.38 7.43
CA LYS A 263 28.90 -20.21 6.49
C LYS A 263 28.68 -18.96 5.63
N PHE A 264 29.78 -18.38 5.16
CA PHE A 264 29.79 -17.15 4.38
C PHE A 264 30.57 -17.35 3.09
N ALA A 265 30.17 -16.69 2.01
CA ALA A 265 30.91 -16.65 0.77
C ALA A 265 31.01 -15.22 0.26
N SER A 266 32.14 -14.91 -0.37
CA SER A 266 32.36 -13.63 -1.05
C SER A 266 32.78 -13.89 -2.48
N SER A 267 32.26 -13.12 -3.44
CA SER A 267 32.70 -13.20 -4.84
C SER A 267 34.13 -12.63 -5.05
N ARG A 268 34.79 -12.17 -3.98
CA ARG A 268 36.16 -11.65 -3.96
C ARG A 268 37.12 -12.54 -3.18
N ILE A 269 36.63 -13.64 -2.60
CA ILE A 269 37.42 -14.62 -1.88
C ILE A 269 37.22 -15.96 -2.57
N ALA A 270 38.22 -16.39 -3.33
CA ALA A 270 38.28 -17.71 -3.93
C ALA A 270 39.23 -18.61 -3.15
N TYR A 271 40.36 -18.08 -2.67
CA TYR A 271 41.46 -18.87 -2.10
C TYR A 271 41.94 -18.34 -0.76
N ALA A 272 42.63 -19.21 0.00
CA ALA A 272 43.24 -18.84 1.27
C ALA A 272 44.41 -17.84 1.12
N THR A 273 44.95 -17.72 -0.09
CA THR A 273 46.00 -16.77 -0.46
C THR A 273 45.46 -15.38 -0.81
N ASP A 274 44.15 -15.23 -1.01
CA ASP A 274 43.56 -13.94 -1.35
C ASP A 274 43.75 -12.93 -0.22
N THR A 275 44.07 -11.69 -0.58
CA THR A 275 44.28 -10.62 0.41
C THR A 275 43.04 -10.40 1.27
N GLU A 276 41.87 -10.56 0.67
CA GLU A 276 40.54 -10.50 1.26
C GLU A 276 40.34 -11.57 2.33
N TYR A 277 40.80 -12.80 2.09
CA TYR A 277 40.76 -13.90 3.05
C TYR A 277 41.75 -13.66 4.20
N ILE A 278 43.00 -13.34 3.88
CA ILE A 278 44.06 -13.12 4.87
C ILE A 278 43.67 -12.04 5.87
N LYS A 279 43.07 -10.94 5.38
CA LYS A 279 42.65 -9.78 6.16
C LYS A 279 41.24 -9.88 6.75
N PHE A 280 40.54 -11.01 6.56
CA PHE A 280 39.26 -11.25 7.21
C PHE A 280 39.46 -11.36 8.73
N LYS A 281 38.68 -10.59 9.49
CA LYS A 281 38.78 -10.52 10.96
C LYS A 281 37.93 -11.56 11.69
N GLY A 282 36.99 -12.20 11.00
CA GLY A 282 36.16 -13.27 11.58
C GLY A 282 36.88 -14.62 11.58
N ASN A 283 36.19 -15.66 12.04
CA ASN A 283 36.69 -17.02 11.87
C ASN A 283 36.77 -17.35 10.37
N LYS A 284 37.96 -17.70 9.90
CA LYS A 284 38.23 -17.98 8.49
C LYS A 284 37.63 -19.31 8.04
N GLU A 285 37.41 -20.25 8.96
CA GLU A 285 36.75 -21.53 8.68
C GLU A 285 35.27 -21.37 8.34
N ASP A 286 34.67 -20.22 8.65
CA ASP A 286 33.30 -19.90 8.25
C ASP A 286 33.22 -19.48 6.78
N LEU A 287 34.35 -19.19 6.12
CA LEU A 287 34.38 -18.80 4.71
C LEU A 287 34.44 -20.03 3.80
N VAL A 288 33.50 -20.10 2.87
CA VAL A 288 33.50 -21.09 1.79
C VAL A 288 34.35 -20.58 0.64
N LEU A 289 35.42 -21.32 0.36
CA LEU A 289 36.36 -21.08 -0.72
C LEU A 289 35.91 -21.75 -2.03
N LEU A 290 36.56 -21.38 -3.13
CA LEU A 290 36.35 -22.02 -4.41
C LEU A 290 36.95 -23.44 -4.40
N LYS A 291 36.25 -24.36 -5.05
CA LYS A 291 36.73 -25.71 -5.33
C LYS A 291 37.17 -25.76 -6.80
N ASP A 292 38.46 -25.89 -7.07
CA ASP A 292 38.99 -25.86 -8.44
C ASP A 292 38.74 -27.18 -9.18
N GLU A 293 39.01 -28.30 -8.53
CA GLU A 293 38.93 -29.64 -9.13
C GLU A 293 37.75 -30.45 -8.59
N GLY A 294 37.21 -31.35 -9.42
CA GLY A 294 36.12 -32.25 -9.01
C GLY A 294 34.79 -31.54 -8.70
N ARG A 295 34.54 -30.39 -9.35
CA ARG A 295 33.26 -29.69 -9.30
C ARG A 295 32.17 -30.54 -9.96
N VAL A 296 31.02 -30.62 -9.29
CA VAL A 296 29.92 -31.48 -9.74
C VAL A 296 28.92 -30.69 -10.58
N PHE A 297 28.73 -29.41 -10.29
CA PHE A 297 27.70 -28.58 -10.90
C PHE A 297 28.27 -27.67 -11.98
N LYS A 298 27.61 -27.65 -13.14
CA LYS A 298 28.02 -26.84 -14.27
C LYS A 298 27.48 -25.42 -14.15
N THR A 299 28.35 -24.46 -14.41
CA THR A 299 28.04 -23.03 -14.51
C THR A 299 28.13 -22.57 -15.96
N SER A 300 27.43 -21.51 -16.33
CA SER A 300 27.55 -20.90 -17.67
C SER A 300 28.99 -20.43 -17.95
N GLU A 301 29.41 -20.59 -19.19
CA GLU A 301 30.73 -20.22 -19.71
C GLU A 301 30.75 -18.77 -20.19
N LEU A 302 31.94 -18.26 -20.54
CA LEU A 302 32.09 -16.93 -21.12
C LEU A 302 31.44 -16.92 -22.52
N GLY A 303 30.67 -15.88 -22.83
CA GLY A 303 29.94 -15.75 -24.09
C GLY A 303 28.52 -16.35 -24.06
N ASP A 304 28.17 -17.16 -23.07
CA ASP A 304 26.78 -17.62 -22.89
C ASP A 304 25.83 -16.45 -22.58
N ILE A 305 24.56 -16.57 -22.96
CA ILE A 305 23.54 -15.59 -22.54
C ILE A 305 23.09 -15.91 -21.11
N VAL A 306 23.21 -14.94 -20.21
CA VAL A 306 22.83 -15.04 -18.79
C VAL A 306 22.06 -13.77 -18.41
N ASP A 307 20.82 -13.93 -17.92
CA ASP A 307 19.94 -12.80 -17.57
C ASP A 307 19.76 -11.80 -18.75
N CYS A 308 19.60 -12.35 -19.97
CA CYS A 308 19.42 -11.62 -21.24
C CYS A 308 20.65 -10.83 -21.74
N GLU A 309 21.83 -11.02 -21.15
CA GLU A 309 23.08 -10.37 -21.56
C GLU A 309 24.20 -11.40 -21.79
N GLU A 310 25.19 -11.04 -22.59
CA GLU A 310 26.38 -11.88 -22.80
C GLU A 310 27.21 -11.99 -21.51
N ASN A 311 27.55 -13.22 -21.13
CA ASN A 311 28.28 -13.50 -19.92
C ASN A 311 29.77 -13.16 -20.05
N LYS A 312 30.18 -12.10 -19.36
CA LYS A 312 31.57 -11.60 -19.39
C LYS A 312 32.42 -12.05 -18.21
N ILE A 313 31.86 -12.80 -17.27
CA ILE A 313 32.55 -13.22 -16.05
C ILE A 313 32.44 -14.73 -15.82
N PRO A 314 33.49 -15.40 -15.31
CA PRO A 314 33.40 -16.81 -14.98
C PRO A 314 32.49 -17.03 -13.77
N ARG A 315 31.39 -17.75 -13.96
CA ARG A 315 30.30 -17.88 -12.96
C ARG A 315 30.59 -18.86 -11.83
N HIS A 316 31.68 -19.61 -11.91
CA HIS A 316 32.10 -20.51 -10.83
C HIS A 316 32.66 -19.76 -9.61
N PHE A 317 33.08 -18.51 -9.78
CA PHE A 317 33.45 -17.63 -8.67
C PHE A 317 32.24 -17.02 -7.93
N ASP A 318 31.03 -17.22 -8.46
CA ASP A 318 29.82 -16.71 -7.81
C ASP A 318 29.63 -17.39 -6.44
N THR A 319 29.12 -16.62 -5.49
CA THR A 319 28.97 -17.05 -4.09
C THR A 319 28.06 -18.27 -3.94
N GLU A 320 26.95 -18.28 -4.67
CA GLU A 320 25.95 -19.33 -4.67
C GLU A 320 26.52 -20.61 -5.26
N ALA A 321 27.33 -20.51 -6.34
CA ALA A 321 28.00 -21.65 -6.94
C ALA A 321 28.96 -22.35 -5.96
N LYS A 322 29.76 -21.56 -5.21
CA LYS A 322 30.63 -22.10 -4.15
C LYS A 322 29.85 -22.82 -3.06
N PHE A 323 28.74 -22.23 -2.61
CA PHE A 323 27.91 -22.84 -1.59
C PHE A 323 27.33 -24.19 -2.00
N PHE A 324 26.83 -24.33 -3.23
CA PHE A 324 26.29 -25.61 -3.67
C PHE A 324 27.37 -26.69 -3.82
N GLU A 325 28.57 -26.36 -4.30
CA GLU A 325 29.70 -27.31 -4.31
C GLU A 325 30.09 -27.74 -2.89
N TYR A 326 30.21 -26.78 -1.97
CA TYR A 326 30.50 -27.03 -0.56
C TYR A 326 29.47 -27.95 0.08
N LEU A 327 28.18 -27.63 -0.07
CA LEU A 327 27.08 -28.44 0.45
C LEU A 327 27.08 -29.86 -0.12
N ASN A 328 27.45 -30.03 -1.38
CA ASN A 328 27.53 -31.36 -1.98
C ASN A 328 28.65 -32.22 -1.38
N ASP A 329 29.74 -31.61 -0.92
CA ASP A 329 30.77 -32.34 -0.19
C ASP A 329 30.37 -32.61 1.26
N VAL A 330 29.70 -31.67 1.93
CA VAL A 330 29.15 -31.88 3.28
C VAL A 330 28.10 -33.00 3.28
N ALA A 331 27.19 -33.02 2.31
CA ALA A 331 26.12 -34.02 2.18
C ALA A 331 26.63 -35.47 1.98
N LYS A 332 27.94 -35.68 1.73
CA LYS A 332 28.54 -37.03 1.70
C LYS A 332 28.80 -37.59 3.09
N ASN A 333 29.00 -36.71 4.08
CA ASN A 333 29.45 -37.08 5.42
C ASN A 333 28.42 -36.71 6.50
N GLU A 334 27.52 -35.78 6.22
CA GLU A 334 26.53 -35.24 7.15
C GLU A 334 25.15 -35.21 6.49
N GLU A 335 24.11 -35.60 7.22
CA GLU A 335 22.73 -35.49 6.75
C GLU A 335 22.26 -34.03 6.87
N ILE A 336 21.75 -33.51 5.76
CA ILE A 336 21.23 -32.13 5.70
C ILE A 336 19.74 -32.21 5.36
N ASN A 337 18.90 -31.69 6.24
CA ASN A 337 17.45 -31.69 6.00
C ASN A 337 17.00 -30.43 5.26
N GLU A 338 17.50 -29.27 5.67
CA GLU A 338 17.08 -27.98 5.15
C GLU A 338 18.25 -26.99 5.14
N ILE A 339 18.29 -26.16 4.10
CA ILE A 339 19.24 -25.06 3.98
C ILE A 339 18.53 -23.73 3.79
N PHE A 340 19.15 -22.68 4.30
CA PHE A 340 18.74 -21.30 4.11
C PHE A 340 19.92 -20.49 3.58
N MET A 341 19.75 -19.90 2.41
CA MET A 341 20.77 -19.06 1.79
C MET A 341 20.22 -17.65 1.57
N LEU A 342 21.02 -16.64 1.90
CA LEU A 342 20.75 -15.25 1.55
C LEU A 342 21.93 -14.64 0.80
N SER A 343 21.65 -14.05 -0.35
CA SER A 343 22.63 -13.36 -1.20
C SER A 343 22.35 -11.86 -1.26
N GLU A 344 23.37 -11.05 -1.04
CA GLU A 344 23.29 -9.59 -1.11
C GLU A 344 22.83 -9.08 -2.49
N LYS A 345 23.25 -9.75 -3.57
CA LYS A 345 22.87 -9.41 -4.93
C LYS A 345 21.89 -10.43 -5.49
N LYS A 346 21.15 -10.02 -6.51
CA LYS A 346 20.30 -10.89 -7.30
C LYS A 346 21.08 -12.12 -7.78
N MET A 347 20.53 -13.30 -7.50
CA MET A 347 21.08 -14.54 -8.00
C MET A 347 20.94 -14.58 -9.53
N CYS A 348 22.05 -14.78 -10.23
CA CYS A 348 22.10 -14.82 -11.69
C CYS A 348 21.48 -16.11 -12.26
N GLU A 349 21.21 -16.15 -13.56
CA GLU A 349 20.65 -17.33 -14.22
C GLU A 349 21.54 -18.57 -14.12
N SER A 350 22.86 -18.41 -14.25
CA SER A 350 23.81 -19.51 -14.07
C SER A 350 23.71 -20.12 -12.67
N CYS A 351 23.66 -19.30 -11.62
CA CYS A 351 23.52 -19.78 -10.24
C CYS A 351 22.15 -20.43 -9.98
N ARG A 352 21.07 -19.94 -10.60
CA ARG A 352 19.77 -20.62 -10.58
C ARG A 352 19.85 -22.01 -11.20
N ASN A 353 20.62 -22.17 -12.28
CA ASN A 353 20.82 -23.47 -12.92
C ASN A 353 21.69 -24.41 -12.05
N VAL A 354 22.69 -23.89 -11.34
CA VAL A 354 23.45 -24.67 -10.34
C VAL A 354 22.54 -25.15 -9.21
N ALA A 355 21.70 -24.26 -8.66
CA ALA A 355 20.74 -24.62 -7.62
C ALA A 355 19.79 -25.75 -8.07
N LYS A 356 19.27 -25.67 -9.31
CA LYS A 356 18.44 -26.75 -9.89
C LYS A 356 19.19 -28.08 -10.01
N GLN A 357 20.47 -28.06 -10.40
CA GLN A 357 21.29 -29.27 -10.45
C GLN A 357 21.51 -29.86 -9.06
N PHE A 358 21.74 -29.02 -8.04
CA PHE A 358 21.87 -29.44 -6.66
C PHE A 358 20.59 -30.10 -6.15
N ILE A 359 19.43 -29.44 -6.32
CA ILE A 359 18.11 -29.96 -5.91
C ILE A 359 17.82 -31.30 -6.60
N LYS A 360 18.17 -31.43 -7.89
CA LYS A 360 18.00 -32.69 -8.62
C LYS A 360 18.88 -33.82 -8.07
N LYS A 361 20.10 -33.50 -7.62
CA LYS A 361 21.04 -34.48 -7.07
C LYS A 361 20.69 -34.88 -5.64
N HIS A 362 20.16 -33.94 -4.85
CA HIS A 362 19.85 -34.11 -3.43
C HIS A 362 18.38 -33.78 -3.15
N PRO A 363 17.43 -34.61 -3.62
CA PRO A 363 16.00 -34.31 -3.56
C PRO A 363 15.42 -34.32 -2.13
N SER A 364 16.11 -34.93 -1.17
CA SER A 364 15.73 -34.93 0.25
C SER A 364 16.02 -33.59 0.95
N ILE A 365 16.94 -32.78 0.41
CA ILE A 365 17.35 -31.52 1.01
C ILE A 365 16.37 -30.42 0.61
N LYS A 366 15.70 -29.81 1.59
CA LYS A 366 14.85 -28.65 1.35
C LYS A 366 15.71 -27.40 1.14
N VAL A 367 15.70 -26.87 -0.08
CA VAL A 367 16.50 -25.71 -0.47
C VAL A 367 15.68 -24.43 -0.43
N ASN A 368 16.04 -23.52 0.47
CA ASN A 368 15.44 -22.19 0.54
C ASN A 368 16.48 -21.10 0.26
N VAL A 369 16.24 -20.30 -0.78
CA VAL A 369 17.19 -19.28 -1.24
C VAL A 369 16.49 -17.95 -1.42
N VAL A 370 17.09 -16.91 -0.86
CA VAL A 370 16.65 -15.53 -0.97
C VAL A 370 17.80 -14.71 -1.55
N SER A 371 17.49 -13.86 -2.52
CA SER A 371 18.49 -12.93 -3.08
C SER A 371 17.89 -11.55 -3.27
N SER A 372 18.73 -10.52 -3.37
CA SER A 372 18.24 -9.17 -3.66
C SER A 372 17.45 -9.13 -4.97
N LYS A 373 16.48 -8.24 -5.06
CA LYS A 373 15.76 -7.96 -6.30
C LYS A 373 16.68 -7.34 -7.37
N THR A 374 17.80 -6.75 -6.97
CA THR A 374 18.73 -6.02 -7.84
C THR A 374 20.15 -6.59 -7.81
N PHE A 375 20.95 -6.29 -8.83
CA PHE A 375 22.38 -6.60 -8.84
C PHE A 375 23.24 -5.57 -8.09
N ASP A 376 22.60 -4.51 -7.59
CA ASP A 376 23.21 -3.59 -6.65
C ASP A 376 23.33 -4.29 -5.29
N GLY A 377 24.52 -4.23 -4.70
CA GLY A 377 24.71 -4.71 -3.33
C GLY A 377 24.07 -3.76 -2.31
N TRP A 378 24.44 -3.88 -1.04
CA TRP A 378 23.94 -3.02 0.04
C TRP A 378 24.51 -1.58 -0.03
N LYS A 379 24.25 -0.87 -1.12
CA LYS A 379 24.62 0.54 -1.30
C LYS A 379 23.70 1.42 -0.44
N GLY A 380 24.29 2.22 0.44
CA GLY A 380 23.53 3.18 1.27
C GLY A 380 22.81 2.56 2.48
N ARG A 381 23.27 1.39 2.95
CA ARG A 381 22.95 0.81 4.25
C ARG A 381 24.17 0.84 5.16
#